data_AF-A0A1G2HIU6-F1
#
_entry.id   AF-A0A1G2HIU6-F1
#
_cell.length_a   1.000
_cell.length_b   1.000
_cell.length_c   1.000
_cell.angle_alpha   90.00
_cell.angle_beta   90.00
_cell.angle_gamma   90.00
#
_symmetry.space_group_name_H-M   'P 1'
#
loop_
_entity.id
_entity.type
_entity.pdbx_description
1 polymer ?
#
loop_
_entity_poly.entity_id
_entity_poly.type
_entity_poly.pdbx_seq_one_letter_code
_entity_poly.pdbx_strand_id
1 'polypeptide(L)' 'MSQQITYRGYKIETKVYQDKDTGKWVPRVAISALDEARNFEETPVTWEEEFDTQEEAENFALDGIEFYIDEKF' A
#
# COMPACT_ATOMS: atom_id res chain seq x y z
N MET A 1 4.01 9.67 5.95
CA MET A 1 3.92 8.92 7.23
C MET A 1 3.61 7.46 6.89
N SER A 2 3.49 6.54 7.84
CA SER A 2 3.03 5.16 7.56
C SER A 2 1.74 4.90 8.30
N GLN A 3 0.69 4.49 7.59
CA GLN A 3 -0.57 4.05 8.18
C GLN A 3 -0.64 2.52 8.16
N GLN A 4 -1.15 1.92 9.23
CA GLN A 4 -1.38 0.48 9.30
C GLN A 4 -2.88 0.24 9.50
N ILE A 5 -3.47 -0.55 8.62
CA ILE A 5 -4.86 -0.97 8.71
C ILE A 5 -4.94 -2.50 8.69
N THR A 6 -6.06 -3.04 9.15
CA THR A 6 -6.36 -4.47 9.08
C THR A 6 -7.62 -4.64 8.24
N TYR A 7 -7.51 -5.44 7.19
CA TYR A 7 -8.61 -5.65 6.24
C TYR A 7 -8.64 -7.10 5.79
N ARG A 8 -9.81 -7.76 5.84
CA ARG A 8 -10.02 -9.17 5.44
C ARG A 8 -9.03 -10.19 6.04
N GLY A 9 -8.51 -9.94 7.25
CA GLY A 9 -7.51 -10.82 7.89
C GLY A 9 -6.06 -10.58 7.43
N TYR A 10 -5.83 -9.54 6.64
CA TYR A 10 -4.51 -9.06 6.25
C TYR A 10 -4.16 -7.78 7.00
N LYS A 11 -2.91 -7.67 7.41
CA LYS A 11 -2.27 -6.45 7.85
C LYS A 11 -1.78 -5.70 6.62
N ILE A 12 -2.20 -4.47 6.48
CA ILE A 12 -1.82 -3.59 5.39
C ILE A 12 -1.06 -2.42 5.99
N GLU A 13 0.14 -2.19 5.50
CA GLU A 13 0.94 -1.02 5.83
C GLU A 13 1.09 -0.14 4.60
N THR A 14 0.39 1.00 4.61
CA THR A 14 0.51 2.01 3.56
C THR A 14 1.59 3.02 3.95
N LYS A 15 2.48 3.29 3.00
CA LYS A 15 3.60 4.22 3.12
C LYS A 15 3.64 5.07 1.86
N VAL A 16 3.97 6.33 2.03
CA VAL A 16 4.26 7.23 0.92
C VAL A 16 5.65 7.79 1.12
N TYR A 17 6.42 7.85 0.04
CA TYR A 17 7.75 8.42 0.05
C TYR A 17 7.86 9.44 -1.07
N GLN A 18 8.56 10.53 -0.80
CA GLN A 18 8.87 11.51 -1.82
C GLN A 18 10.07 11.00 -2.62
N ASP A 19 9.89 10.83 -3.91
CA ASP A 19 10.97 10.58 -4.84
C ASP A 19 11.90 11.79 -4.90
N LYS A 20 13.21 11.56 -4.79
CA LYS A 20 14.20 12.64 -4.72
C LYS A 20 14.56 13.20 -6.08
N ASP A 21 14.32 12.45 -7.15
CA ASP A 21 14.63 12.85 -8.52
C ASP A 21 13.48 13.64 -9.13
N THR A 22 12.23 13.23 -8.88
CA THR A 22 11.04 13.92 -9.41
C THR A 22 10.39 14.88 -8.42
N GLY A 23 10.67 14.74 -7.12
CA GLY A 23 10.02 15.51 -6.06
C GLY A 23 8.57 15.08 -5.79
N LYS A 24 8.09 14.04 -6.45
CA LYS A 24 6.71 13.55 -6.34
C LYS A 24 6.56 12.50 -5.26
N TRP A 25 5.33 12.26 -4.83
CA TRP A 25 4.97 11.29 -3.81
C TRP A 25 4.58 9.97 -4.44
N VAL A 26 5.29 8.91 -4.06
CA VAL A 26 5.07 7.56 -4.55
C VAL A 26 4.44 6.72 -3.43
N PRO A 27 3.26 6.12 -3.67
CA PRO A 27 2.64 5.21 -2.73
C PRO A 27 3.29 3.83 -2.79
N ARG A 28 3.44 3.25 -1.61
CA ARG A 28 3.95 1.90 -1.40
C ARG A 28 3.16 1.22 -0.32
N VAL A 29 2.63 0.05 -0.61
CA VAL A 29 1.84 -0.70 0.33
C VAL A 29 2.46 -2.06 0.54
N ALA A 30 2.57 -2.47 1.80
CA ALA A 30 2.98 -3.82 2.17
C ALA A 30 1.77 -4.56 2.73
N ILE A 31 1.51 -5.75 2.20
CA ILE A 31 0.47 -6.64 2.69
C ILE A 31 1.16 -7.81 3.40
N SER A 32 0.70 -8.13 4.61
CA SER A 32 1.16 -9.27 5.40
C SER A 32 -0.06 -9.98 5.97
N ALA A 33 -0.12 -11.31 5.96
CA ALA A 33 -1.23 -12.04 6.59
C ALA A 33 -1.14 -12.00 8.13
N LEU A 34 -2.26 -11.84 8.84
CA LEU A 34 -2.28 -11.79 10.31
C LEU A 34 -2.38 -13.19 10.97
N ASP A 35 -3.05 -14.12 10.33
CA ASP A 35 -3.38 -15.43 10.90
C ASP A 35 -2.87 -16.54 9.99
N GLU A 36 -1.82 -17.26 10.42
CA GLU A 36 -1.39 -18.60 9.97
C GLU A 36 -1.53 -19.01 8.48
N ALA A 37 -1.65 -18.05 7.56
CA ALA A 37 -1.60 -18.25 6.12
C ALA A 37 -0.14 -18.53 5.78
N ARG A 38 0.28 -19.77 6.09
CA ARG A 38 1.65 -20.30 6.04
C ARG A 38 2.38 -20.15 4.69
N ASN A 39 1.78 -19.53 3.68
CA ASN A 39 2.35 -19.35 2.35
C ASN A 39 2.01 -17.97 1.72
N PHE A 40 1.64 -16.95 2.50
CA PHE A 40 1.53 -15.60 1.94
C PHE A 40 2.93 -14.98 1.90
N GLU A 41 3.54 -14.96 0.71
CA GLU A 41 4.74 -14.14 0.49
C GLU A 41 4.32 -12.66 0.60
N GLU A 42 4.89 -11.96 1.58
CA GLU A 42 4.70 -10.52 1.73
C GLU A 42 4.99 -9.83 0.41
N THR A 43 3.93 -9.40 -0.27
CA THR A 43 4.03 -8.82 -1.60
C THR A 43 3.89 -7.32 -1.46
N PRO A 44 4.99 -6.56 -1.60
CA PRO A 44 4.89 -5.11 -1.66
C PRO A 44 4.18 -4.74 -2.96
N VAL A 45 3.06 -4.04 -2.84
CA VAL A 45 2.37 -3.42 -3.97
C VAL A 45 2.92 -2.01 -4.11
N THR A 46 3.56 -1.76 -5.24
CA THR A 46 4.02 -0.43 -5.66
C THR A 46 3.27 -0.06 -6.92
N TRP A 47 2.69 1.13 -6.92
CA TRP A 47 2.11 1.69 -8.13
C TRP A 47 3.15 2.59 -8.80
N GLU A 48 3.13 2.62 -10.13
CA GLU A 48 3.95 3.53 -10.93
C GLU A 48 3.39 4.97 -10.94
N GLU A 49 2.24 5.18 -10.30
CA GLU A 49 1.65 6.51 -10.15
C GLU A 49 2.40 7.36 -9.13
N GLU A 50 2.72 8.58 -9.54
CA GLU A 50 3.38 9.58 -8.73
C GLU A 50 2.45 10.77 -8.56
N PHE A 51 2.34 11.29 -7.34
CA PHE A 51 1.42 12.36 -6.98
C PHE A 51 2.15 13.63 -6.57
N ASP A 52 1.54 14.80 -6.78
CA ASP A 52 2.13 16.07 -6.35
C ASP A 52 2.06 16.26 -4.83
N THR A 53 1.07 15.65 -4.17
CA THR A 53 0.85 15.77 -2.74
C THR A 53 0.91 14.43 -2.00
N GLN A 54 1.35 14.49 -0.73
CA GLN A 54 1.39 13.32 0.14
C GLN A 54 -0.02 12.74 0.37
N GLU A 55 -1.02 13.61 0.51
CA GLU A 55 -2.41 13.23 0.78
C GLU A 55 -3.04 12.47 -0.39
N GLU A 56 -2.80 12.90 -1.63
CA GLU A 56 -3.26 12.17 -2.82
C GLU A 56 -2.63 10.78 -2.91
N ALA A 57 -1.32 10.68 -2.69
CA ALA A 57 -0.64 9.38 -2.68
C ALA A 57 -1.16 8.47 -1.56
N GLU A 58 -1.45 8.99 -0.37
CA GLU A 58 -1.98 8.19 0.75
C GLU A 58 -3.40 7.69 0.47
N ASN A 59 -4.28 8.56 -0.06
CA ASN A 59 -5.64 8.17 -0.43
C ASN A 59 -5.64 7.13 -1.55
N PHE A 60 -4.79 7.32 -2.57
CA PHE A 60 -4.64 6.35 -3.65
C PHE A 60 -4.11 5.01 -3.16
N ALA A 61 -3.12 5.01 -2.27
CA ALA A 61 -2.58 3.79 -1.67
C ALA A 61 -3.65 3.00 -0.90
N LEU A 62 -4.53 3.69 -0.18
CA LEU A 62 -5.61 3.09 0.60
C LEU A 62 -6.74 2.56 -0.30
N ASP A 63 -7.20 3.33 -1.26
CA ASP A 63 -8.27 2.90 -2.17
C ASP A 63 -7.79 1.75 -3.08
N GLY A 64 -6.58 1.91 -3.63
CA GLY A 64 -5.94 0.92 -4.49
C GLY A 64 -5.65 -0.40 -3.78
N ILE A 65 -5.27 -0.39 -2.50
CA ILE A 65 -5.02 -1.64 -1.77
C ILE A 65 -6.30 -2.39 -1.42
N GLU A 66 -7.39 -1.68 -1.08
CA GLU A 66 -8.68 -2.31 -0.86
C GLU A 66 -9.17 -3.00 -2.14
N PHE A 67 -9.08 -2.31 -3.29
CA PHE A 67 -9.41 -2.90 -4.59
C PHE A 67 -8.52 -4.08 -4.96
N TYR A 68 -7.20 -3.97 -4.77
CA TYR A 68 -6.25 -5.05 -5.05
C TYR A 68 -6.56 -6.29 -4.23
N ILE A 69 -6.89 -6.12 -2.95
CA ILE A 69 -7.24 -7.26 -2.09
C ILE A 69 -8.57 -7.86 -2.53
N ASP A 70 -9.58 -7.06 -2.86
CA ASP A 70 -10.87 -7.58 -3.33
C ASP A 70 -10.77 -8.36 -4.65
N GLU A 71 -9.91 -7.92 -5.58
CA GLU A 71 -9.71 -8.58 -6.88
C GLU A 71 -8.81 -9.83 -6.79
N LYS A 72 -7.78 -9.80 -5.93
CA LYS A 72 -6.77 -10.86 -5.85
C LYS A 72 -7.03 -11.91 -4.76
N PHE A 73 -7.76 -11.59 -3.69
CA PHE A 73 -7.93 -12.42 -2.48
C PHE A 73 -9.40 -12.59 -2.05
#